data_AF-A0A7Y9FJT2-F1
#
_entry.id   AF-A0A7Y9FJT2-F1
#
_cell.length_a   1.000
_cell.length_b   1.000
_cell.length_c   1.000
_cell.angle_alpha   90.00
_cell.angle_beta   90.00
_cell.angle_gamma   90.00
#
_symmetry.space_group_name_H-M   'P 1'
#
loop_
_entity.id
_entity.type
_entity.pdbx_description
1 polymer ?
#
loop_
_entity_poly.entity_id
_entity_poly.type
_entity_poly.pdbx_seq_one_letter_code
_entity_poly.pdbx_strand_id
1 'polypeptide(L)'
;MDATHEAALIRDIKTLSERVWERRVQEPDIERWLSNFDGRVFDVAAERMHALHLLRHFVYFGAREMRVLLEALYRDIYRYPIVQQIRHRAGDTLDSTFIADEFAGELRRTRFIAMGNPSESGSHLMYYFRQVNSLPKGLFVSQHELASGPLTDPETRLVPHDLTRIVFLDDLLGSGQQATSYSRSVVRDIRAVAARDGRSLTISYYTLFAKSIGLDAARRTSFDDVRALHEIDESQMAFAANSRVYHGCGAYTSMEEGRALAEGYGSLLTTDPLGYRDGQLLLGFQHNVPDNTLPIFWFDEPEPTWEPIFPRFQKVY
;
A
#
# COMPACT_ATOMS: atom_id res chain seq x y z
N MET A 1 -35.73 -15.28 7.96
CA MET A 1 -34.74 -15.82 8.93
C MET A 1 -33.55 -14.86 9.06
N ASP A 2 -33.80 -13.55 8.86
CA ASP A 2 -32.87 -12.66 8.14
C ASP A 2 -32.39 -11.48 9.00
N ALA A 3 -33.33 -10.78 9.64
CA ALA A 3 -33.05 -9.63 10.52
C ALA A 3 -32.12 -9.94 11.71
N THR A 4 -32.08 -11.18 12.20
CA THR A 4 -31.21 -11.57 13.32
C THR A 4 -29.74 -11.68 12.91
N HIS A 5 -29.47 -12.13 11.67
CA HIS A 5 -28.10 -12.23 11.14
C HIS A 5 -27.58 -10.87 10.72
N GLU A 6 -28.40 -10.05 10.07
CA GLU A 6 -28.06 -8.67 9.73
C GLU A 6 -27.64 -7.88 11.00
N ALA A 7 -28.46 -7.95 12.05
CA ALA A 7 -28.16 -7.31 13.33
C ALA A 7 -26.89 -7.87 14.01
N ALA A 8 -26.52 -9.12 13.76
CA ALA A 8 -25.26 -9.69 14.25
C ALA A 8 -24.06 -9.10 13.49
N LEU A 9 -24.13 -9.01 12.15
CA LEU A 9 -23.08 -8.42 11.32
C LEU A 9 -22.87 -6.93 11.66
N ILE A 10 -23.95 -6.16 11.82
CA ILE A 10 -23.86 -4.75 12.22
C ILE A 10 -23.17 -4.61 13.58
N ARG A 11 -23.46 -5.49 14.54
CA ARG A 11 -22.80 -5.49 15.86
C ARG A 11 -21.30 -5.78 15.76
N ASP A 12 -20.92 -6.72 14.90
CA ASP A 12 -19.51 -7.05 14.65
C ASP A 12 -18.79 -5.85 14.01
N ILE A 13 -19.41 -5.21 13.02
CA ILE A 13 -18.88 -4.02 12.35
C ILE A 13 -18.74 -2.84 13.32
N LYS A 14 -19.71 -2.62 14.22
CA LYS A 14 -19.60 -1.60 15.27
C LYS A 14 -18.42 -1.89 16.20
N THR A 15 -18.20 -3.15 16.55
CA THR A 15 -17.05 -3.57 17.35
C THR A 15 -15.72 -3.32 16.62
N LEU A 16 -15.66 -3.62 15.32
CA LEU A 16 -14.50 -3.31 14.47
C LEU A 16 -14.25 -1.80 14.40
N SER A 17 -15.30 -1.00 14.21
CA SER A 17 -15.19 0.45 14.17
C SER A 17 -14.64 1.02 15.48
N GLU A 18 -15.19 0.60 16.61
CA GLU A 18 -14.80 1.09 17.93
C GLU A 18 -13.36 0.72 18.32
N ARG A 19 -12.89 -0.45 17.86
CA ARG A 19 -11.61 -1.02 18.30
C ARG A 19 -10.46 -0.87 17.31
N VAL A 20 -10.76 -0.90 16.01
CA VAL A 20 -9.75 -1.02 14.93
C VAL A 20 -9.88 0.09 13.90
N TRP A 21 -11.09 0.56 13.60
CA TRP A 21 -11.27 1.63 12.58
C TRP A 21 -11.33 3.04 13.17
N GLU A 22 -10.76 3.25 14.36
CA GLU A 22 -10.65 4.57 15.01
C GLU A 22 -12.00 5.30 15.15
N ARG A 23 -13.11 4.56 15.32
CA ARG A 23 -14.50 5.07 15.38
C ARG A 23 -14.98 5.81 14.13
N ARG A 24 -14.38 5.54 12.96
CA ARG A 24 -14.74 6.20 11.69
C ARG A 24 -16.13 5.88 11.18
N VAL A 25 -16.62 4.68 11.45
CA VAL A 25 -17.91 4.20 10.94
C VAL A 25 -18.89 4.07 12.10
N GLN A 26 -19.96 4.86 12.08
CA GLN A 26 -21.05 4.75 13.03
C GLN A 26 -22.24 4.05 12.37
N GLU A 27 -23.19 3.59 13.19
CA GLU A 27 -24.40 2.92 12.69
C GLU A 27 -25.19 3.73 11.64
N PRO A 28 -25.37 5.07 11.78
CA PRO A 28 -25.99 5.86 10.73
C PRO A 28 -25.19 5.88 9.41
N ASP A 29 -23.87 5.69 9.46
CA ASP A 29 -23.02 5.66 8.26
C ASP A 29 -23.18 4.32 7.53
N ILE A 30 -23.30 3.22 8.30
CA ILE A 30 -23.61 1.90 7.76
C ILE A 30 -24.97 1.93 7.05
N GLU A 31 -26.01 2.51 7.67
CA GLU A 31 -27.34 2.56 7.05
C GLU A 31 -27.37 3.45 5.80
N ARG A 32 -26.67 4.58 5.78
CA ARG A 32 -26.53 5.40 4.56
C ARG A 32 -25.83 4.62 3.46
N TRP A 33 -24.72 3.95 3.78
CA TRP A 33 -24.03 3.11 2.81
C TRP A 33 -24.90 1.94 2.32
N LEU A 34 -25.66 1.30 3.20
CA LEU A 34 -26.54 0.21 2.83
C LEU A 34 -27.74 0.66 1.99
N SER A 35 -28.10 1.95 2.05
CA SER A 35 -29.17 2.52 1.21
C SER A 35 -28.83 2.57 -0.28
N ASN A 36 -27.56 2.39 -0.64
CA ASN A 36 -27.14 2.25 -2.04
C ASN A 36 -27.59 0.93 -2.68
N PHE A 37 -27.86 -0.12 -1.89
CA PHE A 37 -28.25 -1.45 -2.37
C PHE A 37 -29.78 -1.53 -2.48
N ASP A 38 -30.27 -1.35 -3.71
CA ASP A 38 -31.66 -1.09 -4.08
C ASP A 38 -32.38 -2.27 -4.74
N GLY A 39 -31.75 -3.44 -4.79
CA GLY A 39 -32.33 -4.66 -5.32
C GLY A 39 -32.16 -4.83 -6.83
N ARG A 40 -31.16 -4.18 -7.44
CA ARG A 40 -30.92 -4.25 -8.88
C ARG A 40 -30.18 -5.52 -9.30
N VAL A 41 -29.43 -6.13 -8.39
CA VAL A 41 -28.68 -7.37 -8.62
C VAL A 41 -29.49 -8.54 -8.06
N PHE A 42 -29.95 -8.44 -6.82
CA PHE A 42 -30.76 -9.45 -6.12
C PHE A 42 -31.91 -8.79 -5.35
N ASP A 43 -32.59 -9.50 -4.45
CA ASP A 43 -33.47 -8.82 -3.50
C ASP A 43 -32.67 -7.96 -2.50
N VAL A 44 -33.26 -6.84 -2.06
CA VAL A 44 -32.60 -5.84 -1.19
C VAL A 44 -32.02 -6.47 0.07
N ALA A 45 -32.69 -7.45 0.67
CA ALA A 45 -32.22 -8.07 1.90
C ALA A 45 -30.95 -8.90 1.66
N ALA A 46 -30.93 -9.70 0.59
CA ALA A 46 -29.74 -10.43 0.18
C ALA A 46 -28.57 -9.50 -0.13
N GLU A 47 -28.79 -8.42 -0.90
CA GLU A 47 -27.73 -7.47 -1.24
C GLU A 47 -27.09 -6.84 0.00
N ARG A 48 -27.93 -6.37 0.95
CA ARG A 48 -27.45 -5.83 2.23
C ARG A 48 -26.65 -6.85 3.03
N MET A 49 -27.08 -8.12 3.05
CA MET A 49 -26.38 -9.20 3.73
C MET A 49 -24.99 -9.47 3.11
N HIS A 50 -24.87 -9.50 1.79
CA HIS A 50 -23.59 -9.64 1.10
C HIS A 50 -22.69 -8.41 1.30
N ALA A 51 -23.25 -7.21 1.26
CA ALA A 51 -22.53 -5.97 1.52
C ALA A 51 -21.94 -5.95 2.93
N LEU A 52 -22.77 -6.21 3.96
CA LEU A 52 -22.32 -6.34 5.34
C LEU A 52 -21.29 -7.44 5.53
N HIS A 53 -21.45 -8.57 4.84
CA HIS A 53 -20.45 -9.64 4.85
C HIS A 53 -19.10 -9.15 4.35
N LEU A 54 -19.04 -8.46 3.21
CA LEU A 54 -17.78 -7.89 2.70
C LEU A 54 -17.21 -6.84 3.65
N LEU A 55 -18.05 -5.95 4.19
CA LEU A 55 -17.65 -4.89 5.10
C LEU A 55 -17.03 -5.41 6.39
N ARG A 56 -17.57 -6.51 6.97
CA ARG A 56 -17.02 -7.11 8.19
C ARG A 56 -15.57 -7.59 8.01
N HIS A 57 -15.17 -7.88 6.78
CA HIS A 57 -13.83 -8.34 6.43
C HIS A 57 -12.91 -7.21 5.97
N PHE A 58 -13.40 -5.97 6.00
CA PHE A 58 -12.61 -4.80 5.65
C PHE A 58 -11.51 -4.53 6.70
N VAL A 59 -10.27 -4.50 6.23
CA VAL A 59 -9.10 -4.25 7.06
C VAL A 59 -8.69 -2.79 6.93
N TYR A 60 -8.84 -2.04 8.02
CA TYR A 60 -8.46 -0.64 8.06
C TYR A 60 -7.17 -0.45 8.85
N PHE A 61 -6.19 0.23 8.27
CA PHE A 61 -4.95 0.61 8.94
C PHE A 61 -5.02 2.07 9.35
N GLY A 62 -5.20 2.29 10.65
CA GLY A 62 -5.18 3.60 11.28
C GLY A 62 -3.78 4.20 11.39
N ALA A 63 -3.70 5.37 12.02
CA ALA A 63 -2.44 6.11 12.20
C ALA A 63 -1.41 5.28 12.96
N ARG A 64 -1.87 4.55 13.98
CA ARG A 64 -1.02 3.77 14.86
C ARG A 64 -0.46 2.56 14.14
N GLU A 65 -1.30 1.82 13.43
CA GLU A 65 -0.91 0.62 12.69
C GLU A 65 0.06 0.98 11.57
N MET A 66 -0.21 2.05 10.82
CA MET A 66 0.71 2.55 9.79
C MET A 66 2.09 2.89 10.35
N ARG A 67 2.17 3.52 11.53
CA ARG A 67 3.45 3.83 12.19
C ARG A 67 4.23 2.58 12.58
N VAL A 68 3.55 1.57 13.13
CA VAL A 68 4.18 0.28 13.48
C VAL A 68 4.71 -0.43 12.24
N LEU A 69 3.95 -0.42 11.13
CA LEU A 69 4.41 -1.00 9.86
C LEU A 69 5.64 -0.26 9.31
N LEU A 70 5.70 1.07 9.43
CA LEU A 70 6.86 1.85 9.01
C LEU A 70 8.11 1.61 9.87
N GLU A 71 7.95 1.37 11.17
CA GLU A 71 9.03 0.93 12.05
C GLU A 71 9.54 -0.46 11.65
N ALA A 72 8.63 -1.40 11.39
CA ALA A 72 8.98 -2.74 10.95
C ALA A 72 9.68 -2.73 9.58
N LEU A 73 9.20 -1.94 8.62
CA LEU A 73 9.87 -1.78 7.31
C LEU A 73 11.31 -1.26 7.48
N TYR A 74 11.53 -0.24 8.31
CA TYR A 74 12.88 0.25 8.56
C TYR A 74 13.76 -0.80 9.25
N ARG A 75 13.25 -1.45 10.30
CA ARG A 75 14.00 -2.41 11.11
C ARG A 75 14.34 -3.67 10.30
N ASP A 76 13.32 -4.31 9.74
CA ASP A 76 13.39 -5.67 9.20
C ASP A 76 13.83 -5.69 7.74
N ILE A 77 13.36 -4.74 6.94
CA ILE A 77 13.65 -4.70 5.49
C ILE A 77 14.90 -3.87 5.20
N TYR A 78 15.07 -2.70 5.83
CA TYR A 78 16.21 -1.84 5.54
C TYR A 78 17.42 -2.13 6.45
N ARG A 79 17.26 -2.06 7.77
CA ARG A 79 18.39 -2.04 8.72
C ARG A 79 19.03 -3.41 8.91
N TYR A 80 18.24 -4.44 9.22
CA TYR A 80 18.79 -5.77 9.53
C TYR A 80 19.63 -6.39 8.40
N PRO A 81 19.23 -6.33 7.12
CA PRO A 81 20.08 -6.83 6.04
C PRO A 81 21.43 -6.12 5.94
N ILE A 82 21.45 -4.80 6.12
CA ILE A 82 22.71 -4.02 6.11
C ILE A 82 23.58 -4.40 7.30
N VAL A 83 23.01 -4.51 8.50
CA VAL A 83 23.72 -4.96 9.71
C VAL A 83 24.29 -6.36 9.53
N GLN A 84 23.52 -7.29 8.94
CA GLN A 84 23.99 -8.65 8.65
C GLN A 84 25.18 -8.64 7.67
N GLN A 85 25.12 -7.82 6.62
CA GLN A 85 26.23 -7.66 5.67
C GLN A 85 27.48 -7.04 6.31
N ILE A 86 27.33 -6.08 7.22
CA ILE A 86 28.44 -5.50 7.99
C ILE A 86 29.09 -6.58 8.85
N ARG A 87 28.29 -7.34 9.60
CA ARG A 87 28.78 -8.42 10.47
C ARG A 87 29.56 -9.47 9.68
N HIS A 88 28.99 -9.97 8.58
CA HIS A 88 29.63 -10.98 7.75
C HIS A 88 30.97 -10.48 7.16
N ARG A 89 31.03 -9.24 6.67
CA ARG A 89 32.27 -8.64 6.15
C ARG A 89 33.37 -8.48 7.20
N ALA A 90 32.99 -8.36 8.47
CA ALA A 90 33.89 -8.23 9.61
C ALA A 90 34.06 -9.54 10.40
N GLY A 91 33.86 -10.70 9.76
CA GLY A 91 34.10 -12.01 10.38
C GLY A 91 33.08 -12.38 11.46
N ASP A 92 31.79 -12.13 11.19
CA ASP A 92 30.65 -12.41 12.08
C ASP A 92 30.72 -11.73 13.46
N THR A 93 31.34 -10.54 13.50
CA THR A 93 31.47 -9.75 14.73
C THR A 93 30.13 -9.53 15.44
N LEU A 94 30.21 -9.45 16.78
CA LEU A 94 29.12 -9.10 17.69
C LEU A 94 29.36 -7.75 18.38
N ASP A 95 30.43 -7.03 18.03
CA ASP A 95 30.72 -5.72 18.59
C ASP A 95 29.65 -4.70 18.16
N SER A 96 28.77 -4.35 19.10
CA SER A 96 27.67 -3.43 18.86
C SER A 96 28.12 -2.03 18.50
N THR A 97 29.26 -1.57 19.00
CA THR A 97 29.77 -0.22 18.73
C THR A 97 30.28 -0.15 17.30
N PHE A 98 31.11 -1.12 16.90
CA PHE A 98 31.58 -1.23 15.53
C PHE A 98 30.41 -1.33 14.53
N ILE A 99 29.44 -2.21 14.81
CA ILE A 99 28.26 -2.38 13.94
C ILE A 99 27.45 -1.08 13.83
N ALA A 100 27.28 -0.35 14.94
CA ALA A 100 26.55 0.90 14.95
C ALA A 100 27.25 1.99 14.13
N ASP A 101 28.58 2.09 14.25
CA ASP A 101 29.39 3.08 13.54
C ASP A 101 29.39 2.83 12.02
N GLU A 102 29.58 1.56 11.61
CA GLU A 102 29.51 1.15 10.20
C GLU A 102 28.12 1.37 9.61
N PHE A 103 27.07 1.00 10.35
CA PHE A 103 25.70 1.22 9.92
C PHE A 103 25.38 2.71 9.80
N ALA A 104 25.86 3.55 10.73
CA ALA A 104 25.71 4.99 10.64
C ALA A 104 26.40 5.55 9.39
N GLY A 105 27.54 4.97 8.98
CA GLY A 105 28.19 5.26 7.70
C GLY A 105 27.31 4.95 6.49
N GLU A 106 26.76 3.74 6.41
CA GLU A 106 25.83 3.32 5.35
C GLU A 106 24.56 4.20 5.30
N LEU A 107 24.03 4.55 6.46
CA LEU A 107 22.84 5.40 6.57
C LEU A 107 23.10 6.82 6.06
N ARG A 108 24.26 7.43 6.36
CA ARG A 108 24.62 8.78 5.86
C ARG A 108 24.71 8.82 4.33
N ARG A 109 25.10 7.70 3.71
CA ARG A 109 25.21 7.50 2.26
C ARG A 109 23.93 6.96 1.61
N THR A 110 22.83 6.92 2.35
CA THR A 110 21.51 6.52 1.87
C THR A 110 20.63 7.75 1.61
N ARG A 111 19.79 7.70 0.58
CA ARG A 111 18.67 8.63 0.39
C ARG A 111 17.33 7.88 0.26
N PHE A 112 16.32 8.36 0.96
CA PHE A 112 14.94 7.85 0.93
C PHE A 112 14.08 8.75 0.06
N ILE A 113 13.24 8.15 -0.78
CA ILE A 113 12.38 8.84 -1.75
C ILE A 113 11.00 8.19 -1.76
N ALA A 114 9.97 9.01 -1.84
CA ALA A 114 8.60 8.54 -2.04
C ALA A 114 8.41 8.08 -3.48
N MET A 115 7.70 6.97 -3.64
CA MET A 115 7.19 6.59 -4.94
C MET A 115 6.04 7.51 -5.36
N GLY A 116 5.96 7.82 -6.65
CA GLY A 116 4.85 8.61 -7.22
C GLY A 116 5.01 10.13 -7.16
N ASN A 117 3.88 10.83 -7.29
CA ASN A 117 3.81 12.29 -7.29
C ASN A 117 3.84 12.85 -5.85
N PRO A 118 4.52 13.98 -5.58
CA PRO A 118 4.51 14.63 -4.27
C PRO A 118 3.12 14.88 -3.64
N SER A 119 2.06 15.01 -4.44
CA SER A 119 0.68 15.20 -3.97
C SER A 119 -0.03 13.91 -3.54
N GLU A 120 0.64 12.75 -3.62
CA GLU A 120 0.09 11.44 -3.29
C GLU A 120 0.53 10.93 -1.90
N SER A 121 0.17 9.70 -1.56
CA SER A 121 0.41 9.09 -0.25
C SER A 121 1.90 9.00 0.13
N GLY A 122 2.80 8.89 -0.86
CA GLY A 122 4.23 8.69 -0.64
C GLY A 122 4.89 9.78 0.22
N SER A 123 4.55 11.06 0.01
CA SER A 123 5.13 12.17 0.79
C SER A 123 4.72 12.11 2.27
N HIS A 124 3.46 11.77 2.53
CA HIS A 124 2.94 11.64 3.90
C HIS A 124 3.56 10.43 4.61
N LEU A 125 3.75 9.34 3.87
CA LEU A 125 4.44 8.14 4.33
C LEU A 125 5.88 8.44 4.76
N MET A 126 6.63 9.18 3.95
CA MET A 126 8.01 9.60 4.28
C MET A 126 8.07 10.43 5.56
N TYR A 127 7.10 11.33 5.77
CA TYR A 127 7.04 12.15 6.97
C TYR A 127 6.94 11.29 8.23
N TYR A 128 6.04 10.30 8.24
CA TYR A 128 5.91 9.38 9.38
C TYR A 128 7.10 8.43 9.49
N PHE A 129 7.60 7.88 8.38
CA PHE A 129 8.76 7.00 8.36
C PHE A 129 9.98 7.65 9.03
N ARG A 130 10.22 8.93 8.73
CA ARG A 130 11.27 9.72 9.38
C ARG A 130 11.06 9.84 10.88
N GLN A 131 9.84 10.18 11.31
CA GLN A 131 9.53 10.42 12.71
C GLN A 131 9.69 9.17 13.56
N VAL A 132 9.03 8.07 13.17
CA VAL A 132 8.99 6.85 13.97
C VAL A 132 10.35 6.18 14.07
N ASN A 133 11.18 6.32 13.04
CA ASN A 133 12.55 5.77 13.01
C ASN A 133 13.62 6.76 13.47
N SER A 134 13.23 7.95 13.97
CA SER A 134 14.15 9.00 14.46
C SER A 134 15.26 9.37 13.46
N LEU A 135 14.91 9.45 12.16
CA LEU A 135 15.87 9.67 11.09
C LEU A 135 16.11 11.17 10.82
N PRO A 136 17.35 11.58 10.50
CA PRO A 136 17.65 12.95 10.08
C PRO A 136 16.90 13.35 8.81
N LYS A 137 16.38 14.58 8.77
CA LYS A 137 15.64 15.09 7.61
C LYS A 137 16.45 15.09 6.30
N GLY A 138 17.77 15.26 6.38
CA GLY A 138 18.65 15.33 5.20
C GLY A 138 18.83 14.01 4.45
N LEU A 139 18.27 12.91 4.98
CA LEU A 139 18.22 11.62 4.27
C LEU A 139 17.04 11.54 3.29
N PHE A 140 16.06 12.44 3.39
CA PHE A 140 14.82 12.43 2.62
C PHE A 140 14.92 13.52 1.56
N VAL A 141 14.79 13.13 0.30
CA VAL A 141 15.00 14.03 -0.84
C VAL A 141 13.96 13.81 -1.91
N SER A 142 13.70 14.85 -2.68
CA SER A 142 12.96 14.75 -3.93
C SER A 142 13.86 14.21 -5.05
N GLN A 143 13.25 13.72 -6.12
CA GLN A 143 13.97 13.13 -7.25
C GLN A 143 14.95 14.10 -7.91
N HIS A 144 14.58 15.38 -8.02
CA HIS A 144 15.42 16.41 -8.61
C HIS A 144 16.62 16.79 -7.73
N GLU A 145 16.57 16.48 -6.43
CA GLU A 145 17.65 16.74 -5.48
C GLU A 145 18.69 15.60 -5.47
N LEU A 146 18.40 14.46 -6.11
CA LEU A 146 19.36 13.37 -6.27
C LEU A 146 20.53 13.71 -7.19
N ALA A 147 20.43 14.77 -7.97
CA ALA A 147 21.38 15.08 -9.02
C ALA A 147 21.64 16.59 -9.10
N SER A 148 22.85 16.97 -9.53
CA SER A 148 23.26 18.37 -9.67
C SER A 148 22.56 19.11 -10.82
N GLY A 149 21.81 18.38 -11.65
CA GLY A 149 21.11 18.87 -12.84
C GLY A 149 20.20 17.79 -13.42
N PRO A 150 19.66 18.00 -14.63
CA PRO A 150 18.82 17.01 -15.31
C PRO A 150 19.58 15.68 -15.49
N LEU A 151 18.95 14.54 -15.17
CA LEU A 151 19.59 13.21 -15.24
C LEU A 151 20.10 12.84 -16.65
N THR A 152 19.54 13.47 -17.68
CA THR A 152 19.91 13.31 -19.09
C THR A 152 21.15 14.11 -19.50
N ASP A 153 21.59 15.07 -18.69
CA ASP A 153 22.76 15.90 -18.99
C ASP A 153 24.06 15.10 -18.75
N PRO A 154 25.04 15.14 -19.69
CA PRO A 154 26.36 14.56 -19.53
C PRO A 154 27.11 14.98 -18.25
N GLU A 155 26.98 16.25 -17.84
CA GLU A 155 27.72 16.84 -16.71
C GLU A 155 27.02 16.62 -15.36
N THR A 156 25.81 16.07 -15.37
CA THR A 156 25.06 15.78 -14.15
C THR A 156 25.74 14.72 -13.31
N ARG A 157 25.82 14.97 -12.00
CA ARG A 157 26.34 14.05 -10.99
C ARG A 157 25.29 13.79 -9.92
N LEU A 158 25.27 12.57 -9.38
CA LEU A 158 24.46 12.25 -8.19
C LEU A 158 24.98 12.97 -6.93
N VAL A 159 24.03 13.40 -6.11
CA VAL A 159 24.21 14.16 -4.87
C VAL A 159 23.61 13.37 -3.69
N PRO A 160 24.33 13.22 -2.55
CA PRO A 160 25.72 13.64 -2.33
C PRO A 160 26.72 12.81 -3.16
N HIS A 161 27.97 13.27 -3.23
CA HIS A 161 29.00 12.59 -4.01
C HIS A 161 29.26 11.15 -3.53
N ASP A 162 29.16 10.90 -2.22
CA ASP A 162 29.35 9.60 -1.58
C ASP A 162 28.07 8.77 -1.46
N LEU A 163 27.02 9.11 -2.23
CA LEU A 163 25.77 8.33 -2.29
C LEU A 163 26.05 6.90 -2.77
N THR A 164 25.66 5.91 -1.95
CA THR A 164 25.78 4.48 -2.27
C THR A 164 24.44 3.78 -2.35
N ARG A 165 23.38 4.38 -1.79
CA ARG A 165 22.06 3.75 -1.73
C ARG A 165 20.90 4.72 -1.92
N ILE A 166 19.94 4.32 -2.75
CA ILE A 166 18.63 4.97 -2.88
C ILE A 166 17.56 3.97 -2.49
N VAL A 167 16.62 4.39 -1.65
CA VAL A 167 15.49 3.55 -1.20
C VAL A 167 14.19 4.25 -1.54
N PHE A 168 13.42 3.64 -2.43
CA PHE A 168 12.06 4.04 -2.75
C PHE A 168 11.10 3.43 -1.74
N LEU A 169 10.17 4.25 -1.25
CA LEU A 169 9.15 3.86 -0.27
C LEU A 169 7.75 4.11 -0.84
N ASP A 170 6.85 3.16 -0.59
CA ASP A 170 5.46 3.21 -1.07
C ASP A 170 4.52 2.47 -0.10
N ASP A 171 3.23 2.78 -0.13
CA ASP A 171 2.24 2.15 0.76
C ASP A 171 1.67 0.86 0.18
N LEU A 172 1.29 0.84 -1.10
CA LEU A 172 0.71 -0.32 -1.77
C LEU A 172 1.22 -0.50 -3.21
N LEU A 173 1.85 -1.64 -3.46
CA LEU A 173 2.19 -2.12 -4.79
C LEU A 173 1.11 -3.08 -5.32
N GLY A 174 0.14 -2.54 -6.06
CA GLY A 174 -0.90 -3.33 -6.72
C GLY A 174 -0.38 -4.10 -7.95
N SER A 175 -0.45 -3.48 -9.14
CA SER A 175 -0.12 -4.14 -10.41
C SER A 175 1.35 -4.05 -10.84
N GLY A 176 2.16 -3.23 -10.18
CA GLY A 176 3.56 -2.98 -10.56
C GLY A 176 3.77 -2.02 -11.72
N GLN A 177 2.71 -1.41 -12.27
CA GLN A 177 2.85 -0.46 -13.39
C GLN A 177 3.68 0.75 -13.00
N GLN A 178 3.42 1.36 -11.84
CA GLN A 178 4.15 2.53 -11.38
C GLN A 178 5.65 2.22 -11.23
N ALA A 179 5.99 1.11 -10.58
CA ALA A 179 7.35 0.60 -10.47
C ALA A 179 8.03 0.40 -11.83
N THR A 180 7.32 -0.19 -12.78
CA THR A 180 7.83 -0.44 -14.13
C THR A 180 8.10 0.86 -14.89
N SER A 181 7.13 1.78 -14.91
CA SER A 181 7.27 3.08 -15.57
C SER A 181 8.44 3.87 -14.98
N TYR A 182 8.50 3.90 -13.65
CA TYR A 182 9.53 4.64 -12.92
C TYR A 182 10.92 4.03 -13.11
N SER A 183 11.01 2.70 -13.15
CA SER A 183 12.27 2.03 -13.42
C SER A 183 12.79 2.31 -14.83
N ARG A 184 11.91 2.40 -15.83
CA ARG A 184 12.29 2.62 -17.23
C ARG A 184 12.79 4.04 -17.51
N SER A 185 12.38 5.01 -16.70
CA SER A 185 12.84 6.39 -16.77
C SER A 185 13.89 6.66 -15.69
N VAL A 186 13.45 7.03 -14.49
CA VAL A 186 14.26 7.62 -13.43
C VAL A 186 15.37 6.69 -12.98
N VAL A 187 15.08 5.41 -12.68
CA VAL A 187 16.09 4.47 -12.17
C VAL A 187 17.16 4.20 -13.22
N ARG A 188 16.76 4.01 -14.49
CA ARG A 188 17.68 3.83 -15.61
C ARG A 188 18.60 5.04 -15.76
N ASP A 189 18.05 6.25 -15.70
CA ASP A 189 18.82 7.48 -15.90
C ASP A 189 19.76 7.74 -14.70
N ILE A 190 19.32 7.49 -13.46
CA ILE A 190 20.17 7.49 -12.26
C ILE A 190 21.33 6.51 -12.41
N ARG A 191 21.07 5.27 -12.88
CA ARG A 191 22.12 4.28 -13.12
C ARG A 191 23.10 4.74 -14.19
N ALA A 192 22.62 5.36 -15.26
CA ALA A 192 23.48 5.90 -16.30
C ALA A 192 24.40 7.01 -15.75
N VAL A 193 23.92 7.87 -14.86
CA VAL A 193 24.77 8.85 -14.14
C VAL A 193 25.79 8.13 -13.25
N ALA A 194 25.35 7.18 -12.41
CA ALA A 194 26.24 6.45 -11.50
C ALA A 194 27.36 5.71 -12.25
N ALA A 195 27.03 5.04 -13.36
CA ALA A 195 27.99 4.30 -14.18
C ALA A 195 29.05 5.21 -14.82
N ARG A 196 28.67 6.41 -15.28
CA ARG A 196 29.61 7.42 -15.83
C ARG A 196 30.65 7.83 -14.79
N ASP A 197 30.25 7.95 -13.54
CA ASP A 197 31.13 8.31 -12.43
C ASP A 197 31.87 7.11 -11.82
N GLY A 198 31.74 5.91 -12.40
CA GLY A 198 32.34 4.68 -11.86
C GLY A 198 31.81 4.28 -10.48
N ARG A 199 30.60 4.73 -10.12
CA ARG A 199 30.00 4.52 -8.81
C ARG A 199 29.17 3.25 -8.76
N SER A 200 29.34 2.48 -7.69
CA SER A 200 28.42 1.39 -7.34
C SER A 200 27.26 1.95 -6.53
N LEU A 201 26.05 1.79 -7.06
CA LEU A 201 24.83 2.32 -6.46
C LEU A 201 23.83 1.18 -6.29
N THR A 202 23.32 1.01 -5.06
CA THR A 202 22.19 0.12 -4.79
C THR A 202 20.88 0.91 -4.78
N ILE A 203 19.93 0.49 -5.59
CA ILE A 203 18.60 1.11 -5.71
C ILE A 203 17.56 0.09 -5.30
N SER A 204 16.94 0.31 -4.15
CA SER A 204 15.95 -0.58 -3.56
C SER A 204 14.54 0.01 -3.64
N TYR A 205 13.52 -0.84 -3.74
CA TYR A 205 12.12 -0.46 -3.68
C TYR A 205 11.39 -1.26 -2.60
N TYR A 206 10.97 -0.58 -1.54
CA TYR A 206 10.27 -1.17 -0.42
C TYR A 206 8.84 -0.63 -0.31
N THR A 207 7.91 -1.52 -0.04
CA THR A 207 6.50 -1.16 0.13
C THR A 207 5.92 -1.81 1.39
N LEU A 208 4.90 -1.21 1.98
CA LEU A 208 4.20 -1.82 3.12
C LEU A 208 3.39 -3.04 2.67
N PHE A 209 2.65 -2.91 1.58
CA PHE A 209 1.79 -3.96 1.05
C PHE A 209 2.07 -4.21 -0.42
N ALA A 210 2.09 -5.46 -0.87
CA ALA A 210 2.18 -5.75 -2.31
C ALA A 210 1.34 -6.97 -2.69
N LYS A 211 0.65 -6.93 -3.84
CA LYS A 211 0.18 -8.16 -4.48
C LYS A 211 1.38 -8.91 -5.05
N SER A 212 1.38 -10.24 -5.00
CA SER A 212 2.47 -11.08 -5.55
C SER A 212 2.81 -10.71 -7.00
N ILE A 213 1.79 -10.48 -7.84
CA ILE A 213 1.96 -10.08 -9.25
C ILE A 213 2.71 -8.74 -9.37
N GLY A 214 2.36 -7.75 -8.55
CA GLY A 214 3.02 -6.44 -8.56
C GLY A 214 4.45 -6.52 -8.08
N LEU A 215 4.70 -7.32 -7.03
CA LEU A 215 6.03 -7.56 -6.49
C LEU A 215 6.94 -8.23 -7.51
N ASP A 216 6.45 -9.26 -8.20
CA ASP A 216 7.17 -9.96 -9.26
C ASP A 216 7.42 -9.06 -10.48
N ALA A 217 6.46 -8.22 -10.86
CA ALA A 217 6.65 -7.24 -11.91
C ALA A 217 7.77 -6.25 -11.55
N ALA A 218 7.78 -5.74 -10.31
CA ALA A 218 8.79 -4.80 -9.83
C ALA A 218 10.19 -5.43 -9.72
N ARG A 219 10.28 -6.70 -9.29
CA ARG A 219 11.55 -7.48 -9.24
C ARG A 219 12.19 -7.70 -10.61
N ARG A 220 11.41 -7.65 -11.70
CA ARG A 220 11.89 -7.76 -13.08
C ARG A 220 12.37 -6.43 -13.68
N THR A 221 12.44 -5.37 -12.88
CA THR A 221 12.87 -4.05 -13.33
C THR A 221 14.32 -3.77 -12.92
N SER A 222 14.78 -2.52 -13.03
CA SER A 222 16.17 -2.11 -12.75
C SER A 222 16.47 -1.88 -11.27
N PHE A 223 15.56 -2.21 -10.34
CA PHE A 223 15.82 -2.21 -8.91
C PHE A 223 16.71 -3.39 -8.49
N ASP A 224 17.64 -3.19 -7.56
CA ASP A 224 18.51 -4.25 -7.04
C ASP A 224 17.81 -5.13 -5.99
N ASP A 225 16.90 -4.54 -5.22
CA ASP A 225 16.17 -5.24 -4.16
C ASP A 225 14.74 -4.70 -4.08
N VAL A 226 13.77 -5.59 -4.15
CA VAL A 226 12.35 -5.25 -4.09
C VAL A 226 11.66 -6.12 -3.06
N ARG A 227 11.08 -5.49 -2.04
CA ARG A 227 10.48 -6.17 -0.89
C ARG A 227 9.19 -5.50 -0.44
N ALA A 228 8.26 -6.32 0.02
CA ALA A 228 7.07 -5.88 0.72
C ALA A 228 7.14 -6.34 2.17
N LEU A 229 6.63 -5.51 3.09
CA LEU A 229 6.47 -5.93 4.49
C LEU A 229 5.36 -6.97 4.63
N HIS A 230 4.27 -6.78 3.90
CA HIS A 230 3.16 -7.72 3.83
C HIS A 230 2.85 -8.04 2.36
N GLU A 231 3.06 -9.29 1.97
CA GLU A 231 2.62 -9.79 0.66
C GLU A 231 1.16 -10.22 0.75
N ILE A 232 0.32 -9.60 -0.08
CA ILE A 232 -1.10 -9.92 -0.22
C ILE A 232 -1.20 -11.06 -1.23
N ASP A 233 -1.45 -12.26 -0.70
CA ASP A 233 -1.74 -13.44 -1.50
C ASP A 233 -3.22 -13.54 -1.89
N GLU A 234 -3.54 -14.51 -2.75
CA GLU A 234 -4.91 -14.76 -3.20
C GLU A 234 -5.90 -15.02 -2.05
N SER A 235 -5.43 -15.59 -0.93
CA SER A 235 -6.32 -15.90 0.20
C SER A 235 -6.85 -14.65 0.91
N GLN A 236 -6.23 -13.49 0.67
CA GLN A 236 -6.65 -12.19 1.16
C GLN A 236 -7.48 -11.38 0.14
N MET A 237 -7.63 -11.89 -1.09
CA MET A 237 -8.52 -11.28 -2.09
C MET A 237 -9.97 -11.70 -1.84
N ALA A 238 -10.93 -10.81 -2.09
CA ALA A 238 -12.33 -11.05 -1.78
C ALA A 238 -12.91 -12.26 -2.52
N PHE A 239 -12.56 -12.45 -3.79
CA PHE A 239 -13.22 -13.42 -4.67
C PHE A 239 -12.27 -14.41 -5.34
N ALA A 240 -11.06 -14.57 -4.80
CA ALA A 240 -10.15 -15.63 -5.23
C ALA A 240 -10.58 -17.01 -4.70
N ALA A 241 -10.18 -18.07 -5.39
CA ALA A 241 -10.63 -19.44 -5.09
C ALA A 241 -10.30 -19.91 -3.65
N ASN A 242 -9.20 -19.43 -3.07
CA ASN A 242 -8.77 -19.73 -1.70
C ASN A 242 -9.07 -18.60 -0.70
N SER A 243 -10.00 -17.69 -1.03
CA SER A 243 -10.32 -16.53 -0.18
C SER A 243 -10.77 -16.94 1.22
N ARG A 244 -10.18 -16.27 2.23
CA ARG A 244 -10.58 -16.43 3.64
C ARG A 244 -11.87 -15.69 3.97
N VAL A 245 -12.32 -14.76 3.12
CA VAL A 245 -13.55 -13.97 3.32
C VAL A 245 -14.76 -14.89 3.44
N TYR A 246 -14.82 -15.94 2.61
CA TYR A 246 -15.93 -16.89 2.58
C TYR A 246 -15.64 -18.21 3.31
N HIS A 247 -14.49 -18.34 3.99
CA HIS A 247 -14.16 -19.55 4.72
C HIS A 247 -15.10 -19.73 5.92
N GLY A 248 -15.84 -20.84 5.93
CA GLY A 248 -16.86 -21.12 6.95
C GLY A 248 -18.09 -20.21 6.87
N CYS A 249 -18.35 -19.60 5.71
CA CYS A 249 -19.60 -18.87 5.51
C CYS A 249 -20.81 -19.81 5.57
N GLY A 250 -21.87 -19.39 6.27
CA GLY A 250 -23.12 -20.15 6.37
C GLY A 250 -24.00 -19.96 5.13
N ALA A 251 -25.18 -20.57 5.13
CA ALA A 251 -26.12 -20.54 4.00
C ALA A 251 -26.70 -19.14 3.65
N TYR A 252 -26.28 -18.06 4.34
CA TYR A 252 -26.76 -16.69 4.12
C TYR A 252 -25.89 -15.88 3.16
N THR A 253 -24.76 -16.42 2.70
CA THR A 253 -23.87 -15.74 1.77
C THR A 253 -23.02 -16.73 0.99
N SER A 254 -22.61 -16.35 -0.22
CA SER A 254 -21.72 -17.12 -1.07
C SER A 254 -20.73 -16.19 -1.78
N MET A 255 -19.59 -16.75 -2.19
CA MET A 255 -18.58 -16.01 -2.94
C MET A 255 -19.12 -15.56 -4.31
N GLU A 256 -19.93 -16.40 -4.97
CA GLU A 256 -20.51 -16.12 -6.28
C GLU A 256 -21.46 -14.92 -6.21
N GLU A 257 -22.40 -14.92 -5.27
CA GLU A 257 -23.34 -13.82 -5.09
C GLU A 257 -22.64 -12.55 -4.58
N GLY A 258 -21.68 -12.67 -3.67
CA GLY A 258 -20.89 -11.53 -3.20
C GLY A 258 -20.07 -10.88 -4.33
N ARG A 259 -19.54 -11.70 -5.25
CA ARG A 259 -18.84 -11.22 -6.44
C ARG A 259 -19.80 -10.52 -7.39
N ALA A 260 -20.94 -11.15 -7.68
CA ALA A 260 -21.95 -10.57 -8.56
C ALA A 260 -22.53 -9.25 -8.00
N LEU A 261 -22.69 -9.13 -6.67
CA LEU A 261 -23.02 -7.85 -6.02
C LEU A 261 -21.95 -6.80 -6.30
N ALA A 262 -20.68 -7.12 -6.01
CA ALA A 262 -19.58 -6.18 -6.18
C ALA A 262 -19.38 -5.79 -7.64
N GLU A 263 -19.52 -6.72 -8.58
CA GLU A 263 -19.46 -6.45 -10.02
C GLU A 263 -20.65 -5.60 -10.48
N GLY A 264 -21.87 -5.94 -10.07
CA GLY A 264 -23.10 -5.25 -10.46
C GLY A 264 -23.13 -3.79 -10.02
N TYR A 265 -22.80 -3.53 -8.76
CA TYR A 265 -22.72 -2.16 -8.26
C TYR A 265 -21.43 -1.46 -8.69
N GLY A 266 -20.28 -2.13 -8.61
CA GLY A 266 -18.99 -1.56 -8.97
C GLY A 266 -18.93 -1.09 -10.43
N SER A 267 -19.64 -1.75 -11.36
CA SER A 267 -19.67 -1.38 -12.79
C SER A 267 -20.40 -0.07 -13.05
N LEU A 268 -21.21 0.39 -12.10
CA LEU A 268 -21.86 1.70 -12.16
C LEU A 268 -20.89 2.81 -11.72
N LEU A 269 -20.01 2.47 -10.80
CA LEU A 269 -19.11 3.40 -10.12
C LEU A 269 -17.84 3.62 -10.94
N THR A 270 -17.26 2.57 -11.52
CA THR A 270 -15.97 2.67 -12.20
C THR A 270 -15.80 1.60 -13.28
N THR A 271 -14.79 1.78 -14.13
CA THR A 271 -14.38 0.82 -15.17
C THR A 271 -13.80 -0.47 -14.59
N ASP A 272 -13.30 -0.41 -13.36
CA ASP A 272 -12.70 -1.54 -12.64
C ASP A 272 -13.61 -1.94 -11.47
N PRO A 273 -14.70 -2.69 -11.71
CA PRO A 273 -15.77 -2.89 -10.73
C PRO A 273 -15.33 -3.68 -9.49
N LEU A 274 -14.23 -4.43 -9.61
CA LEU A 274 -13.59 -5.17 -8.52
C LEU A 274 -12.32 -4.50 -8.01
N GLY A 275 -12.16 -3.20 -8.27
CA GLY A 275 -10.96 -2.43 -7.98
C GLY A 275 -9.92 -2.55 -9.08
N TYR A 276 -9.05 -1.55 -9.19
CA TYR A 276 -8.10 -1.36 -10.29
C TYR A 276 -7.37 -2.65 -10.66
N ARG A 277 -7.54 -3.10 -11.91
CA ARG A 277 -7.00 -4.35 -12.46
C ARG A 277 -7.34 -5.59 -11.63
N ASP A 278 -8.62 -5.72 -11.29
CA ASP A 278 -9.14 -6.84 -10.51
C ASP A 278 -8.41 -6.97 -9.16
N GLY A 279 -8.35 -5.84 -8.45
CA GLY A 279 -7.66 -5.71 -7.17
C GLY A 279 -8.24 -6.64 -6.11
N GLN A 280 -9.57 -6.63 -6.00
CA GLN A 280 -10.40 -7.38 -5.05
C GLN A 280 -10.01 -7.19 -3.59
N LEU A 281 -9.39 -6.05 -3.24
CA LEU A 281 -8.96 -5.81 -1.88
C LEU A 281 -10.13 -5.35 -1.02
N LEU A 282 -10.08 -5.70 0.26
CA LEU A 282 -10.96 -5.22 1.31
C LEU A 282 -10.11 -4.48 2.34
N LEU A 283 -9.40 -3.43 1.92
CA LEU A 283 -8.54 -2.67 2.82
C LEU A 283 -8.57 -1.17 2.58
N GLY A 284 -8.25 -0.41 3.62
CA GLY A 284 -8.13 1.05 3.56
C GLY A 284 -7.08 1.56 4.53
N PHE A 285 -6.49 2.71 4.20
CA PHE A 285 -5.51 3.38 5.05
C PHE A 285 -6.07 4.69 5.59
N GLN A 286 -5.42 5.21 6.63
CA GLN A 286 -5.82 6.48 7.24
C GLN A 286 -5.86 7.66 6.28
N HIS A 287 -4.86 7.72 5.38
CA HIS A 287 -4.71 8.81 4.43
C HIS A 287 -5.50 8.60 3.14
N ASN A 288 -5.79 7.35 2.75
CA ASN A 288 -6.59 7.04 1.56
C ASN A 288 -7.03 5.56 1.52
N VAL A 289 -8.13 5.27 0.82
CA VAL A 289 -8.48 3.89 0.42
C VAL A 289 -7.85 3.60 -0.95
N PRO A 290 -7.06 2.54 -1.14
CA PRO A 290 -6.50 2.21 -2.46
C PRO A 290 -7.55 1.90 -3.51
N ASP A 291 -7.27 2.20 -4.78
CA ASP A 291 -8.20 1.92 -5.90
C ASP A 291 -8.25 0.43 -6.24
N ASN A 292 -7.30 -0.37 -5.76
CA ASN A 292 -7.37 -1.84 -5.79
C ASN A 292 -8.45 -2.40 -4.84
N THR A 293 -8.99 -1.60 -3.93
CA THR A 293 -10.10 -1.98 -3.04
C THR A 293 -11.43 -1.93 -3.80
N LEU A 294 -12.42 -2.73 -3.41
CA LEU A 294 -13.73 -2.72 -4.07
C LEU A 294 -14.34 -1.29 -4.07
N PRO A 295 -14.74 -0.75 -5.24
CA PRO A 295 -15.26 0.61 -5.39
C PRO A 295 -16.49 0.92 -4.53
N ILE A 296 -17.31 -0.10 -4.25
CA ILE A 296 -18.50 0.01 -3.40
C ILE A 296 -18.20 0.58 -2.00
N PHE A 297 -16.94 0.50 -1.52
CA PHE A 297 -16.57 1.08 -0.23
C PHE A 297 -16.20 2.56 -0.29
N TRP A 298 -15.61 3.02 -1.40
CA TRP A 298 -14.85 4.28 -1.41
C TRP A 298 -15.25 5.29 -2.47
N PHE A 299 -16.05 4.90 -3.45
CA PHE A 299 -16.44 5.78 -4.55
C PHE A 299 -17.19 7.02 -4.03
N ASP A 300 -16.69 8.21 -4.34
CA ASP A 300 -17.18 9.48 -3.80
C ASP A 300 -17.14 10.56 -4.90
N GLU A 301 -17.87 10.32 -6.00
CA GLU A 301 -17.99 11.27 -7.11
C GLU A 301 -19.44 11.77 -7.24
N PRO A 302 -19.67 12.93 -7.86
CA PRO A 302 -21.02 13.47 -8.03
C PRO A 302 -21.94 12.55 -8.86
N GLU A 303 -21.39 11.85 -9.85
CA GLU A 303 -22.13 10.97 -10.75
C GLU A 303 -21.39 9.63 -11.00
N PRO A 304 -22.04 8.47 -10.75
CA PRO A 304 -23.35 8.33 -10.10
C PRO A 304 -23.28 8.71 -8.61
N THR A 305 -24.41 9.13 -8.04
CA THR A 305 -24.50 9.35 -6.59
C THR A 305 -24.30 8.03 -5.84
N TRP A 306 -23.34 8.02 -4.93
CA TRP A 306 -23.02 6.90 -4.06
C TRP A 306 -22.69 7.43 -2.67
N GLU A 307 -23.17 6.75 -1.63
CA GLU A 307 -22.83 7.07 -0.23
C GLU A 307 -21.71 6.14 0.24
N PRO A 308 -20.40 6.50 0.13
CA PRO A 308 -19.31 5.64 0.53
C PRO A 308 -19.19 5.50 2.06
N ILE A 309 -18.72 4.34 2.51
CA ILE A 309 -18.43 4.11 3.92
C ILE A 309 -16.98 4.42 4.30
N PHE A 310 -16.06 4.36 3.34
CA PHE A 310 -14.67 4.80 3.47
C PHE A 310 -14.30 5.67 2.25
N PRO A 311 -14.68 6.96 2.21
CA PRO A 311 -14.50 7.81 1.03
C PRO A 311 -13.03 7.92 0.63
N ARG A 312 -12.79 7.91 -0.69
CA ARG A 312 -11.48 8.17 -1.32
C ARG A 312 -11.51 9.53 -2.01
N PHE A 313 -10.48 10.33 -1.75
CA PHE A 313 -10.25 11.56 -2.51
C PHE A 313 -9.62 11.23 -3.86
N GLN A 314 -10.38 11.43 -4.94
CA GLN A 314 -9.91 11.17 -6.29
C GLN A 314 -8.92 12.23 -6.79
N LYS A 315 -8.08 11.83 -7.74
CA LYS A 315 -7.13 12.73 -8.39
C LYS A 315 -7.87 13.50 -9.48
N VAL A 316 -7.77 14.83 -9.45
CA VAL A 316 -8.24 15.69 -10.54
C VAL A 316 -7.12 15.78 -11.58
N TYR A 317 -7.39 15.31 -12.79
CA TYR A 317 -6.46 15.34 -13.92
C TYR A 317 -6.71 16.53 -14.83
#